data_AF-A0A9P0PAL4-F1
#
_entry.id   AF-A0A9P0PAL4-F1
#
_cell.length_a   1.000
_cell.length_b   1.000
_cell.length_c   1.000
_cell.angle_alpha   90.00
_cell.angle_beta   90.00
_cell.angle_gamma   90.00
#
_symmetry.space_group_name_H-M   'P 1'
#
loop_
_entity.id
_entity.type
_entity.pdbx_description
1 polymer ?
#
loop_
_entity_poly.entity_id
_entity_poly.type
_entity_poly.pdbx_seq_one_letter_code
_entity_poly.pdbx_strand_id
1 'polypeptide(L)'
;MAQLSRILPNIGGPSSPKRTVLCEVIHSVVLYAAPVWHRVVHVQRYKQMLLSIQRKALLRISSGYRTMSTMAAQVIAGIPPVTLLIEERLRLYSRDDAKLRTTRLLERSTTLEKCQRVWSDHSETAMWSKTLIPDVRQWVSCKHRRLDFYLTQFLSGHGYFAERRTSRSTQSLCVKDGPHGGAIQSQLSVRRSIAEASPYS
;
A
#
# COMPACT_ATOMS: atom_id res chain seq x y z
N MET A 1 6.88 6.51 20.50
CA MET A 1 6.12 5.51 19.70
C MET A 1 5.91 4.15 20.38
N ALA A 2 6.74 3.74 21.35
CA ALA A 2 6.59 2.43 22.04
C ALA A 2 5.28 2.28 22.85
N GLN A 3 4.76 3.38 23.42
CA GLN A 3 3.45 3.34 24.08
C GLN A 3 2.29 3.17 23.08
N LEU A 4 2.37 3.81 21.90
CA LEU A 4 1.35 3.67 20.86
C LEU A 4 1.30 2.27 20.27
N SER A 5 2.43 1.56 20.19
CA SER A 5 2.42 0.17 19.73
C SER A 5 1.73 -0.79 20.68
N ARG A 6 1.71 -0.46 21.98
CA ARG A 6 1.01 -1.23 23.02
C ARG A 6 -0.50 -0.99 22.99
N ILE A 7 -0.92 0.25 22.72
CA ILE A 7 -2.33 0.63 22.63
C ILE A 7 -2.94 0.21 21.28
N LEU A 8 -2.14 0.21 20.20
CA LEU A 8 -2.54 -0.15 18.85
C LEU A 8 -1.69 -1.31 18.30
N PRO A 9 -1.96 -2.55 18.75
CA PRO A 9 -1.33 -3.72 18.17
C PRO A 9 -1.75 -3.88 16.70
N ASN A 10 -0.89 -4.47 15.87
CA ASN A 10 -1.18 -4.65 14.44
C ASN A 10 -2.34 -5.63 14.21
N ILE A 11 -2.42 -6.71 15.01
CA ILE A 11 -3.46 -7.73 14.95
C ILE A 11 -4.37 -7.56 16.18
N GLY A 12 -5.69 -7.67 15.99
CA GLY A 12 -6.67 -7.61 17.09
C GLY A 12 -6.87 -6.22 17.71
N GLY A 13 -6.26 -5.17 17.15
CA GLY A 13 -6.40 -3.80 17.65
C GLY A 13 -7.63 -3.05 17.10
N PRO A 14 -7.79 -1.76 17.44
CA PRO A 14 -8.91 -0.91 17.00
C PRO A 14 -9.01 -0.80 15.47
N SER A 15 -10.21 -0.48 14.95
CA SER A 15 -10.45 -0.30 13.51
C SER A 15 -9.69 0.90 12.93
N SER A 16 -9.46 0.90 11.60
CA SER A 16 -8.75 1.99 10.93
C SER A 16 -9.30 3.39 11.22
N PRO A 17 -10.63 3.66 11.25
CA PRO A 17 -11.11 5.02 11.54
C PRO A 17 -10.70 5.52 12.92
N LYS A 18 -10.71 4.64 13.94
CA LYS A 18 -10.27 4.99 15.30
C LYS A 18 -8.77 5.32 15.34
N ARG A 19 -7.97 4.61 14.55
CA ARG A 19 -6.52 4.87 14.42
C ARG A 19 -6.24 6.16 13.67
N THR A 20 -7.06 6.51 12.68
CA THR A 20 -6.92 7.74 11.90
C THR A 20 -7.02 8.98 12.79
N VAL A 21 -7.89 8.98 13.81
CA VAL A 21 -8.02 10.10 14.76
C VAL A 21 -6.67 10.48 15.38
N LEU A 22 -5.84 9.52 15.76
CA LEU A 22 -4.52 9.80 16.34
C LEU A 22 -3.56 10.43 15.32
N CYS A 23 -3.66 10.04 14.05
CA CYS A 23 -2.88 10.66 12.98
C CYS A 23 -3.36 12.07 12.66
N GLU A 24 -4.66 12.33 12.73
CA GLU A 24 -5.23 13.68 12.56
C GLU A 24 -4.75 14.63 13.65
N VAL A 25 -4.63 14.16 14.89
CA VAL A 25 -4.03 14.96 15.98
C VAL A 25 -2.56 15.28 15.68
N ILE A 26 -1.77 14.30 15.26
CA ILE A 26 -0.36 14.52 14.88
C ILE A 26 -0.26 15.52 13.73
N HIS A 27 -1.07 15.37 12.69
CA HIS A 27 -1.10 16.30 11.58
C HIS A 27 -1.52 17.69 12.02
N SER A 28 -2.50 17.82 12.91
CA SER A 28 -2.95 19.13 13.41
C SER A 28 -1.82 19.87 14.12
N VAL A 29 -1.03 19.17 14.96
CA VAL A 29 0.15 19.74 15.63
C VAL A 29 1.24 20.13 14.63
N VAL A 30 1.54 19.26 13.66
CA VAL A 30 2.57 19.53 12.65
C VAL A 30 2.16 20.68 11.72
N LEU A 31 0.91 20.68 11.26
CA LEU A 31 0.36 21.66 10.32
C LEU A 31 0.04 23.00 10.97
N TYR A 32 -0.04 23.07 12.30
CA TYR A 32 -0.13 24.35 13.01
C TYR A 32 1.04 25.28 12.63
N ALA A 33 2.25 24.74 12.56
CA ALA A 33 3.44 25.47 12.13
C ALA A 33 3.70 25.41 10.61
N ALA A 34 2.68 25.11 9.79
CA ALA A 34 2.82 24.98 8.33
C ALA A 34 3.55 26.16 7.65
N PRO A 35 3.30 27.45 8.00
CA PRO A 35 4.02 28.57 7.39
C PRO A 35 5.53 28.55 7.65
N VAL A 36 5.95 28.05 8.82
CA VAL A 36 7.39 27.89 9.17
C VAL A 36 7.96 26.71 8.40
N TRP A 37 7.26 25.58 8.39
CA TRP A 37 7.71 24.38 7.68
C TRP A 37 7.86 24.61 6.18
N HIS A 38 6.96 25.38 5.56
CA HIS A 38 7.03 25.66 4.12
C HIS A 38 8.37 26.27 3.70
N ARG A 39 8.98 27.12 4.53
CA ARG A 39 10.27 27.76 4.24
C ARG A 39 11.45 26.78 4.28
N VAL A 40 11.34 25.71 5.08
CA VAL A 40 12.45 24.76 5.33
C VAL A 40 12.24 23.40 4.68
N VAL A 41 11.05 23.11 4.14
CA VAL A 41 10.70 21.80 3.54
C VAL A 41 11.51 21.47 2.29
N HIS A 42 12.10 22.48 1.65
CA HIS A 42 13.01 22.30 0.51
C HIS A 42 14.34 21.64 0.93
N VAL A 43 14.72 21.75 2.21
CA VAL A 43 15.91 21.09 2.74
C VAL A 43 15.60 19.61 3.01
N GLN A 44 16.34 18.74 2.34
CA GLN A 44 16.09 17.30 2.34
C GLN A 44 16.04 16.68 3.76
N ARG A 45 16.89 17.14 4.68
CA ARG A 45 16.92 16.67 6.08
C ARG A 45 15.58 16.91 6.79
N TYR A 46 15.03 18.12 6.71
CA TYR A 46 13.75 18.45 7.36
C TYR A 46 12.58 17.76 6.67
N LYS A 47 12.61 17.65 5.34
CA LYS A 47 11.65 16.85 4.57
C LYS A 47 11.60 15.40 5.03
N GLN A 48 12.76 14.74 5.13
CA GLN A 48 12.86 13.36 5.60
C GLN A 48 12.41 13.21 7.06
N MET A 49 12.73 14.17 7.92
CA MET A 49 12.26 14.19 9.31
C MET A 49 10.74 14.21 9.39
N LEU A 50 10.08 15.11 8.67
CA LEU A 50 8.61 15.21 8.63
C LEU A 50 7.97 13.95 8.05
N LEU A 51 8.52 13.41 6.95
CA LEU A 51 8.06 12.16 6.36
C LEU A 51 8.25 10.96 7.31
N SER A 52 9.31 10.95 8.11
CA SER A 52 9.55 9.90 9.11
C SER A 52 8.53 9.95 10.26
N ILE A 53 8.17 11.15 10.73
CA ILE A 53 7.09 11.33 11.72
C ILE A 53 5.78 10.81 11.15
N GLN A 54 5.42 11.25 9.94
CA GLN A 54 4.20 10.84 9.27
C GLN A 54 4.16 9.33 9.04
N ARG A 55 5.25 8.74 8.53
CA ARG A 55 5.39 7.30 8.30
C ARG A 55 5.03 6.48 9.53
N LYS A 56 5.53 6.86 10.70
CA LYS A 56 5.25 6.12 11.95
C LYS A 56 3.75 6.13 12.29
N ALA A 57 3.03 7.21 11.99
CA ALA A 57 1.58 7.28 12.17
C ALA A 57 0.84 6.45 11.11
N LEU A 58 1.26 6.53 9.85
CA LEU A 58 0.65 5.79 8.72
C LEU A 58 0.76 4.27 8.89
N LEU A 59 1.91 3.78 9.37
CA LEU A 59 2.09 2.36 9.69
C LEU A 59 1.10 1.90 10.77
N ARG A 60 0.73 2.78 11.71
CA ARG A 60 -0.27 2.45 12.74
C ARG A 60 -1.67 2.39 12.17
N ILE A 61 -2.07 3.37 11.34
CA ILE A 61 -3.39 3.39 10.70
C ILE A 61 -3.62 2.15 9.84
N SER A 62 -2.64 1.85 8.99
CA SER A 62 -2.68 0.70 8.09
C SER A 62 -2.41 -0.63 8.82
N SER A 63 -1.90 -0.62 10.05
CA SER A 63 -1.40 -1.84 10.70
C SER A 63 -0.31 -2.56 9.89
N GLY A 64 0.44 -1.80 9.07
CA GLY A 64 1.48 -2.32 8.19
C GLY A 64 2.79 -2.62 8.91
N TYR A 65 3.63 -3.42 8.25
CA TYR A 65 4.98 -3.72 8.75
C TYR A 65 5.95 -2.56 8.59
N ARG A 66 7.01 -2.56 9.40
CA ARG A 66 8.09 -1.55 9.35
C ARG A 66 8.82 -1.47 8.00
N THR A 67 8.76 -2.54 7.21
CA THR A 67 9.39 -2.68 5.89
C THR A 67 8.57 -2.06 4.77
N MET A 68 7.28 -1.78 4.98
CA MET A 68 6.40 -1.21 3.96
C MET A 68 6.87 0.18 3.53
N SER A 69 6.98 0.47 2.24
CA SER A 69 7.47 1.78 1.78
C SER A 69 6.59 2.94 2.26
N THR A 70 7.16 4.14 2.41
CA THR A 70 6.40 5.31 2.94
C THR A 70 5.29 5.72 1.98
N MET A 71 5.55 5.61 0.67
CA MET A 71 4.57 5.91 -0.37
C MET A 71 3.41 4.92 -0.37
N ALA A 72 3.70 3.62 -0.27
CA ALA A 72 2.65 2.61 -0.13
C ALA A 72 1.81 2.87 1.14
N ALA A 73 2.45 3.20 2.26
CA ALA A 73 1.74 3.54 3.50
C ALA A 73 0.79 4.74 3.35
N GLN A 74 1.23 5.79 2.64
CA GLN A 74 0.43 6.99 2.37
C GLN A 74 -0.78 6.70 1.49
N VAL A 75 -0.57 6.00 0.37
CA VAL A 75 -1.64 5.65 -0.58
C VAL A 75 -2.64 4.69 0.06
N ILE A 76 -2.18 3.63 0.71
CA ILE A 76 -3.05 2.67 1.39
C ILE A 76 -3.88 3.38 2.47
N ALA A 77 -3.26 4.23 3.29
CA ALA A 77 -3.97 5.04 4.29
C ALA A 77 -4.93 6.08 3.69
N GLY A 78 -4.74 6.46 2.42
CA GLY A 78 -5.48 7.54 1.76
C GLY A 78 -5.08 8.93 2.28
N ILE A 79 -3.85 9.07 2.76
CA ILE A 79 -3.32 10.29 3.37
C ILE A 79 -2.19 10.83 2.49
N PRO A 80 -2.29 12.06 1.95
CA PRO A 80 -1.24 12.67 1.17
C PRO A 80 0.07 12.87 1.97
N PRO A 81 1.22 12.94 1.30
CA PRO A 81 2.48 13.31 1.94
C PRO A 81 2.36 14.62 2.73
N VAL A 82 2.96 14.67 3.93
CA VAL A 82 2.91 15.84 4.82
C VAL A 82 3.42 17.12 4.15
N THR A 83 4.36 17.00 3.21
CA THR A 83 4.86 18.12 2.41
C THR A 83 3.76 18.75 1.57
N LEU A 84 2.91 17.93 0.95
CA LEU A 84 1.76 18.41 0.17
C LEU A 84 0.66 18.98 1.08
N LEU A 85 0.47 18.40 2.27
CA LEU A 85 -0.48 18.93 3.27
C LEU A 85 -0.05 20.30 3.79
N ILE A 86 1.26 20.56 3.94
CA ILE A 86 1.79 21.88 4.32
C ILE A 86 1.47 22.91 3.22
N GLU A 87 1.66 22.56 1.94
CA GLU A 87 1.29 23.42 0.82
C GLU A 87 -0.23 23.68 0.76
N GLU A 88 -1.04 22.64 0.95
CA GLU A 88 -2.52 22.75 1.03
C GLU A 88 -2.91 23.76 2.12
N ARG A 89 -2.28 23.64 3.30
CA ARG A 89 -2.55 24.51 4.44
C ARG A 89 -2.15 25.96 4.17
N LEU A 90 -1.03 26.19 3.50
CA LEU A 90 -0.58 27.53 3.13
C LEU A 90 -1.53 28.20 2.15
N ARG A 91 -1.98 27.48 1.12
CA ARG A 91 -2.95 28.00 0.14
C ARG A 91 -4.27 28.37 0.81
N LEU A 92 -4.71 27.59 1.80
CA LEU A 92 -5.86 27.94 2.62
C LEU A 92 -5.60 29.15 3.52
N TYR A 93 -4.39 29.38 4.04
CA TYR A 93 -4.11 30.59 4.83
C TYR A 93 -4.14 31.88 4.00
N SER A 94 -3.75 31.81 2.72
CA SER A 94 -3.75 32.97 1.82
C SER A 94 -5.12 33.31 1.24
N ARG A 95 -6.16 32.51 1.54
CA ARG A 95 -7.51 32.67 1.02
C ARG A 95 -8.46 33.20 2.11
N ASP A 96 -9.17 34.28 1.80
CA ASP A 96 -10.18 34.84 2.71
C ASP A 96 -11.39 33.89 2.89
N ASP A 97 -11.67 33.08 1.88
CA ASP A 97 -12.79 32.13 1.82
C ASP A 97 -12.44 30.72 2.33
N ALA A 98 -11.30 30.54 3.02
CA ALA A 98 -10.79 29.24 3.45
C ALA A 98 -11.70 28.44 4.41
N LYS A 99 -12.70 29.10 5.00
CA LYS A 99 -13.74 28.45 5.81
C LYS A 99 -14.81 27.78 4.95
N LEU A 100 -14.98 28.18 3.70
CA LEU A 100 -15.94 27.60 2.80
C LEU A 100 -15.58 26.14 2.49
N ARG A 101 -16.61 25.29 2.55
CA ARG A 101 -16.46 23.86 2.25
C ARG A 101 -16.00 23.62 0.81
N THR A 102 -16.53 24.40 -0.13
CA THR A 102 -16.18 24.35 -1.56
C THR A 102 -14.69 24.59 -1.77
N THR A 103 -14.14 25.63 -1.15
CA THR A 103 -12.72 26.01 -1.24
C THR A 103 -11.82 24.92 -0.68
N ARG A 104 -12.17 24.35 0.48
CA ARG A 104 -11.43 23.22 1.06
C ARG A 104 -11.46 21.97 0.17
N LEU A 105 -12.61 21.66 -0.42
CA LEU A 105 -12.75 20.52 -1.32
C LEU A 105 -11.93 20.71 -2.61
N LEU A 106 -11.91 21.93 -3.15
CA LEU A 106 -11.11 22.27 -4.32
C LEU A 106 -9.60 22.10 -4.04
N GLU A 107 -9.10 22.73 -2.97
CA GLU A 107 -7.69 22.61 -2.59
C GLU A 107 -7.30 21.16 -2.25
N ARG A 108 -8.22 20.41 -1.64
CA ARG A 108 -8.04 18.98 -1.39
C ARG A 108 -7.94 18.19 -2.69
N SER A 109 -8.77 18.48 -3.69
CA SER A 109 -8.72 17.86 -5.01
C SER A 109 -7.37 18.12 -5.68
N THR A 110 -6.91 19.38 -5.70
CA THR A 110 -5.60 19.76 -6.23
C THR A 110 -4.45 19.05 -5.50
N THR A 111 -4.59 18.85 -4.18
CA THR A 111 -3.60 18.13 -3.38
C THR A 111 -3.58 16.64 -3.72
N LEU A 112 -4.74 16.02 -3.94
CA LEU A 112 -4.82 14.64 -4.40
C LEU A 112 -4.29 14.44 -5.81
N GLU A 113 -4.46 15.41 -6.71
CA GLU A 113 -3.84 15.39 -8.05
C GLU A 113 -2.31 15.44 -7.97
N LYS A 114 -1.76 16.32 -7.13
CA LYS A 114 -0.32 16.32 -6.83
C LYS A 114 0.14 14.97 -6.26
N CYS A 115 -0.65 14.41 -5.33
CA CYS A 115 -0.37 13.09 -4.76
C CYS A 115 -0.38 11.98 -5.82
N GLN A 116 -1.31 12.04 -6.78
CA GLN A 116 -1.38 11.08 -7.89
C GLN A 116 -0.13 11.17 -8.77
N ARG A 117 0.36 12.38 -9.09
CA ARG A 117 1.61 12.54 -9.87
C ARG A 117 2.80 11.93 -9.13
N VAL A 118 2.97 12.28 -7.86
CA VAL A 118 4.01 11.69 -7.01
C VAL A 118 3.87 10.17 -6.97
N TRP A 119 2.64 9.65 -6.87
CA TRP A 119 2.39 8.22 -6.89
C TRP A 119 2.83 7.57 -8.21
N SER A 120 2.42 8.12 -9.35
CA SER A 120 2.78 7.63 -10.68
C SER A 120 4.30 7.62 -10.90
N ASP A 121 5.01 8.66 -10.49
CA ASP A 121 6.45 8.83 -10.77
C ASP A 121 7.36 7.88 -9.97
N HIS A 122 6.94 7.43 -8.77
CA HIS A 122 7.79 6.62 -7.89
C HIS A 122 7.71 5.12 -8.21
N SER A 123 8.67 4.56 -8.95
CA SER A 123 8.56 3.20 -9.53
C SER A 123 9.06 2.04 -8.63
N GLU A 124 10.11 2.23 -7.84
CA GLU A 124 10.92 1.07 -7.40
C GLU A 124 10.34 0.22 -6.25
N THR A 125 9.53 0.77 -5.35
CA THR A 125 9.19 0.09 -4.07
C THR A 125 7.71 -0.25 -3.88
N ALA A 126 6.86 -0.06 -4.89
CA ALA A 126 5.40 -0.19 -4.72
C ALA A 126 4.62 -0.68 -5.95
N MET A 127 5.26 -1.37 -6.90
CA MET A 127 4.63 -1.84 -8.15
C MET A 127 3.31 -2.59 -7.94
N TRP A 128 3.24 -3.47 -6.96
CA TRP A 128 2.02 -4.23 -6.65
C TRP A 128 0.86 -3.33 -6.20
N SER A 129 1.13 -2.41 -5.27
CA SER A 129 0.12 -1.48 -4.78
C SER A 129 -0.37 -0.55 -5.89
N LYS A 130 0.48 -0.20 -6.87
CA LYS A 130 0.08 0.58 -8.06
C LYS A 130 -0.88 -0.18 -8.96
N THR A 131 -0.67 -1.48 -9.15
CA THR A 131 -1.58 -2.33 -9.92
C THR A 131 -2.98 -2.35 -9.29
N LEU A 132 -3.05 -2.40 -7.96
CA LEU A 132 -4.32 -2.45 -7.22
C LEU A 132 -4.97 -1.08 -7.03
N ILE A 133 -4.17 -0.02 -6.90
CA ILE A 133 -4.62 1.34 -6.64
C ILE A 133 -4.05 2.27 -7.73
N PRO A 134 -4.65 2.27 -8.93
CA PRO A 134 -4.21 3.14 -10.02
C PRO A 134 -4.59 4.60 -9.78
N ASP A 135 -5.77 4.86 -9.20
CA ASP A 135 -6.27 6.22 -8.91
C ASP A 135 -6.45 6.45 -7.41
N VAL A 136 -5.62 7.34 -6.86
CA VAL A 136 -5.63 7.74 -5.45
C VAL A 136 -6.93 8.46 -5.09
N ARG A 137 -7.54 9.23 -6.01
CA ARG A 137 -8.78 9.96 -5.74
C ARG A 137 -9.96 9.02 -5.52
N GLN A 138 -10.09 8.03 -6.40
CA GLN A 138 -11.12 6.98 -6.27
C GLN A 138 -10.90 6.15 -5.01
N TRP A 139 -9.65 5.83 -4.69
CA TRP A 139 -9.32 5.11 -3.47
C TRP A 139 -9.71 5.89 -2.21
N VAL A 140 -9.43 7.21 -2.17
CA VAL A 140 -9.75 8.08 -1.05
C VAL A 140 -11.27 8.32 -0.90
N SER A 141 -12.04 8.28 -1.99
CA SER A 141 -13.51 8.40 -1.94
C SER A 141 -14.23 7.09 -1.60
N CYS A 142 -13.55 5.94 -1.69
CA CYS A 142 -14.14 4.64 -1.44
C CYS A 142 -14.64 4.48 0.01
N LYS A 143 -15.96 4.26 0.18
CA LYS A 143 -16.62 4.06 1.49
C LYS A 143 -16.16 2.79 2.21
N HIS A 144 -15.75 1.77 1.45
CA HIS A 144 -15.35 0.47 1.99
C HIS A 144 -13.85 0.39 2.35
N ARG A 145 -13.12 1.52 2.37
CA ARG A 145 -11.68 1.60 2.71
C ARG A 145 -11.39 1.37 4.20
N ARG A 146 -11.96 0.32 4.78
CA ARG A 146 -11.67 -0.09 6.16
C ARG A 146 -10.39 -0.93 6.14
N LEU A 147 -9.28 -0.32 6.52
CA LEU A 147 -8.00 -1.01 6.60
C LEU A 147 -8.01 -1.92 7.83
N ASP A 148 -7.79 -3.20 7.57
CA ASP A 148 -7.35 -4.13 8.59
C ASP A 148 -5.94 -4.62 8.27
N PHE A 149 -5.39 -5.45 9.15
CA PHE A 149 -4.07 -6.01 8.99
C PHE A 149 -3.94 -6.80 7.68
N TYR A 150 -4.89 -7.69 7.40
CA TYR A 150 -4.83 -8.60 6.25
C TYR A 150 -4.96 -7.88 4.91
N LEU A 151 -5.90 -6.93 4.81
CA LEU A 151 -6.07 -6.06 3.66
C LEU A 151 -4.82 -5.23 3.41
N THR A 152 -4.19 -4.71 4.46
CA THR A 152 -2.94 -3.95 4.30
C THR A 152 -1.79 -4.83 3.82
N GLN A 153 -1.65 -6.06 4.34
CA GLN A 153 -0.66 -7.02 3.82
C GLN A 153 -0.92 -7.36 2.35
N PHE A 154 -2.19 -7.59 2.00
CA PHE A 154 -2.60 -7.85 0.63
C PHE A 154 -2.27 -6.67 -0.29
N LEU A 155 -2.68 -5.44 0.06
CA LEU A 155 -2.46 -4.25 -0.75
C LEU A 155 -0.98 -3.87 -0.89
N SER A 156 -0.19 -4.11 0.16
CA SER A 156 1.25 -3.83 0.15
C SER A 156 2.08 -4.95 -0.47
N GLY A 157 1.49 -6.13 -0.70
CA GLY A 157 2.20 -7.30 -1.23
C GLY A 157 3.23 -7.86 -0.27
N HIS A 158 3.01 -7.70 1.04
CA HIS A 158 3.92 -8.13 2.10
C HIS A 158 3.40 -9.36 2.86
N GLY A 159 4.30 -9.97 3.64
CA GLY A 159 3.97 -11.05 4.57
C GLY A 159 3.43 -12.29 3.87
N TYR A 160 2.35 -12.85 4.39
CA TYR A 160 1.70 -14.08 3.91
C TYR A 160 1.34 -14.06 2.41
N PHE A 161 1.12 -12.87 1.83
CA PHE A 161 0.78 -12.74 0.40
C PHE A 161 1.99 -12.50 -0.52
N ALA A 162 3.19 -12.28 0.04
CA ALA A 162 4.40 -12.09 -0.75
C ALA A 162 4.81 -13.37 -1.49
N GLU A 163 4.64 -14.54 -0.85
CA GLU A 163 4.97 -15.85 -1.42
C GLU A 163 4.06 -16.24 -2.60
N ARG A 164 2.78 -15.82 -2.56
CA ARG A 164 1.85 -16.00 -3.70
C ARG A 164 2.08 -15.01 -4.84
N ARG A 165 2.95 -14.02 -4.65
CA ARG A 165 3.34 -13.05 -5.69
C ARG A 165 4.35 -13.66 -6.66
N THR A 166 5.30 -14.44 -6.13
CA THR A 166 6.34 -15.13 -6.90
C THR A 166 5.81 -16.34 -7.67
N SER A 167 4.76 -17.02 -7.18
CA SER A 167 4.15 -18.16 -7.88
C SER A 167 3.18 -17.77 -9.02
N ARG A 168 2.70 -16.53 -9.04
CA ARG A 168 1.89 -16.00 -10.16
C ARG A 168 2.73 -15.36 -11.26
N SER A 169 3.93 -14.84 -10.97
CA SER A 169 4.83 -14.36 -12.03
C SER A 169 5.44 -15.49 -12.86
N THR A 170 5.48 -16.72 -12.33
CA THR A 170 5.85 -17.93 -13.09
C THR A 170 4.69 -18.52 -13.89
N GLN A 171 3.45 -18.06 -13.69
CA GLN A 171 2.25 -18.51 -14.42
C GLN A 171 1.82 -17.58 -15.57
N SER A 172 2.67 -16.68 -16.05
CA SER A 172 2.42 -15.93 -17.31
C SER A 172 3.16 -16.50 -18.53
N LEU A 173 3.79 -17.68 -18.39
CA LEU A 173 4.23 -18.51 -19.51
C LEU A 173 3.61 -19.89 -19.36
N CYS A 174 2.30 -19.97 -19.58
CA CYS A 174 1.69 -21.24 -19.96
C CYS A 174 0.64 -20.93 -21.02
N VAL A 175 1.07 -21.07 -22.27
CA VAL A 175 0.21 -21.31 -23.43
C VAL A 175 -0.76 -22.41 -23.04
N LYS A 176 -2.06 -22.09 -23.05
CA LYS A 176 -3.10 -23.08 -22.90
C LYS A 176 -3.30 -23.75 -24.26
N ASP A 177 -2.64 -24.89 -24.44
CA ASP A 177 -3.20 -25.93 -25.30
C ASP A 177 -3.86 -26.95 -24.38
N GLY A 178 -5.19 -26.92 -24.35
CA GLY A 178 -5.92 -28.18 -24.20
C GLY A 178 -5.80 -28.96 -25.51
N PRO A 179 -6.15 -30.26 -25.55
CA PRO A 179 -7.52 -30.58 -25.20
C PRO A 179 -7.78 -32.01 -24.65
N HIS A 180 -9.04 -32.19 -24.23
CA HIS A 180 -9.81 -33.44 -24.18
C HIS A 180 -9.35 -34.64 -23.31
N GLY A 181 -10.12 -34.87 -22.24
CA GLY A 181 -11.04 -36.01 -22.21
C GLY A 181 -10.51 -37.39 -21.77
N GLY A 182 -10.92 -37.80 -20.57
CA GLY A 182 -11.47 -39.14 -20.36
C GLY A 182 -10.59 -40.21 -19.70
N ALA A 183 -11.29 -41.04 -18.91
CA ALA A 183 -10.97 -42.40 -18.49
C ALA A 183 -10.05 -42.61 -17.27
N ILE A 184 -10.73 -42.73 -16.13
CA ILE A 184 -10.41 -43.64 -15.03
C ILE A 184 -10.54 -45.11 -15.54
N GLN A 185 -9.80 -46.03 -14.91
CA GLN A 185 -9.90 -47.51 -14.91
C GLN A 185 -9.18 -48.30 -16.02
N SER A 186 -8.24 -49.16 -15.60
CA SER A 186 -8.35 -50.64 -15.62
C SER A 186 -7.03 -51.38 -15.97
N GLN A 187 -6.75 -52.39 -15.13
CA GLN A 187 -6.19 -53.71 -15.46
C GLN A 187 -4.69 -53.89 -15.77
N LEU A 188 -4.03 -54.41 -14.73
CA LEU A 188 -3.14 -55.57 -14.73
C LEU A 188 -2.99 -56.38 -16.04
N SER A 189 -1.73 -56.68 -16.35
CA SER A 189 -1.20 -57.94 -16.90
C SER A 189 -1.50 -58.32 -18.35
N VAL A 190 -0.54 -58.05 -19.25
CA VAL A 190 -0.05 -59.00 -20.30
C VAL A 190 1.42 -58.60 -20.61
N ARG A 191 2.43 -59.22 -19.98
CA ARG A 191 3.24 -60.37 -20.44
C ARG A 191 3.85 -60.27 -21.85
N ARG A 192 5.17 -60.55 -21.88
CA ARG A 192 6.02 -61.09 -22.98
C ARG A 192 6.64 -60.07 -23.94
N SER A 193 7.95 -59.86 -23.76
CA SER A 193 8.98 -60.43 -24.65
C SER A 193 10.26 -59.62 -24.55
N ILE A 194 11.20 -60.01 -23.69
CA ILE A 194 12.64 -60.06 -24.04
C ILE A 194 13.22 -61.26 -23.30
N ALA A 195 13.60 -62.27 -24.08
CA ALA A 195 14.28 -63.47 -23.66
C ALA A 195 15.78 -63.22 -23.51
N GLU A 196 16.34 -63.95 -22.55
CA GLU A 196 17.70 -64.45 -22.40
C GLU A 196 18.66 -64.32 -23.60
N ALA A 197 19.85 -63.77 -23.34
CA ALA A 197 21.11 -64.32 -23.83
C ALA A 197 22.29 -63.81 -22.96
N SER A 198 22.78 -64.70 -22.09
CA SER A 198 24.19 -64.83 -21.66
C SER A 198 25.10 -64.97 -22.92
N PRO A 199 26.45 -64.82 -22.92
CA PRO A 199 27.40 -65.03 -21.81
C PRO A 199 28.62 -64.08 -21.75
N TYR A 200 29.39 -64.13 -20.66
CA TYR A 200 30.83 -64.47 -20.61
C TYR A 200 31.44 -64.08 -19.25
N SER A 201 32.00 -65.12 -18.61
CA SER A 201 33.06 -65.18 -17.58
C SER A 201 32.76 -64.72 -16.16
#